data_AF-A0A8T0RVJ1-F1
#
_entry.id   AF-A0A8T0RVJ1-F1
#
_cell.length_a   1.000
_cell.length_b   1.000
_cell.length_c   1.000
_cell.angle_alpha   90.00
_cell.angle_beta   90.00
_cell.angle_gamma   90.00
#
_symmetry.space_group_name_H-M   'P 1'
#
loop_
_entity.id
_entity.type
_entity.pdbx_description
1 polymer ?
#
loop_
_entity_poly.entity_id
_entity_poly.type
_entity_poly.pdbx_seq_one_letter_code
_entity_poly.pdbx_strand_id
1 'polypeptide(L)'
;MYNLLFNFSLLAPHISSGIFWEMAKLWIKGCKVIVLDIPLLFETKMNRWTNPVIVVWVNPKTQIERLMSRDRCSEEQAQNRINAQLALD
;
A
#
# COMPACT_ATOMS: atom_id res chain seq x y z
N MET A 1 -2.56 5.44 19.28
CA MET A 1 -3.41 4.92 18.18
C MET A 1 -3.76 5.95 17.08
N TYR A 2 -3.46 7.26 17.23
CA TYR A 2 -3.74 8.28 16.19
C TYR A 2 -2.50 8.76 15.38
N ASN A 3 -1.27 8.40 15.77
CA ASN A 3 -0.05 8.97 15.17
C ASN A 3 0.39 8.35 13.83
N LEU A 4 -0.06 7.15 13.47
CA LEU A 4 0.34 6.50 12.21
C LEU A 4 -0.51 6.95 11.01
N LEU A 5 -1.83 7.10 11.21
CA LEU A 5 -2.76 7.60 10.19
C LEU A 5 -2.58 9.10 9.92
N PHE A 6 -2.19 9.88 10.94
CA PHE A 6 -1.99 11.32 10.81
C PHE A 6 -0.75 11.69 9.96
N ASN A 7 0.31 10.88 9.98
CA ASN A 7 1.50 11.10 9.16
C ASN A 7 1.27 10.82 7.67
N PHE A 8 0.45 9.81 7.34
CA PHE A 8 0.22 9.43 5.93
C PHE A 8 -0.68 10.43 5.19
N SER A 9 -1.65 11.05 5.88
CA SER A 9 -2.52 12.09 5.30
C SER A 9 -1.75 13.33 4.84
N LEU A 10 -0.69 13.71 5.55
CA LEU A 10 0.16 14.85 5.20
C LEU A 10 1.09 14.56 4.01
N LEU A 11 1.55 13.32 3.87
CA LEU A 11 2.45 12.90 2.79
C LEU A 11 1.70 12.44 1.53
N ALA A 12 0.47 11.93 1.65
CA ALA A 12 -0.33 11.43 0.53
C ALA A 12 -0.45 12.41 -0.66
N PRO A 13 -0.73 13.72 -0.49
CA PRO A 13 -0.78 14.65 -1.62
C PRO A 13 0.60 14.89 -2.27
N HIS A 14 1.68 14.84 -1.49
CA HIS A 14 3.04 15.02 -2.00
C HIS A 14 3.57 13.76 -2.71
N ILE A 15 3.26 12.57 -2.20
CA ILE A 15 3.66 11.29 -2.79
C ILE A 15 2.88 11.03 -4.08
N SER A 16 1.57 11.29 -4.11
CA SER A 16 0.74 11.10 -5.31
C SER A 16 1.21 11.98 -6.47
N SER A 17 1.58 13.22 -6.20
CA SER A 17 2.17 14.13 -7.20
C SER A 17 3.51 13.59 -7.74
N GLY A 18 4.36 13.05 -6.87
CA GLY A 18 5.62 12.42 -7.27
C GLY A 18 5.41 11.19 -8.16
N ILE A 19 4.50 10.29 -7.76
CA ILE A 19 4.13 9.10 -8.54
C ILE A 19 3.62 9.51 -9.93
N PHE A 20 2.75 10.52 -10.01
CA PHE A 20 2.22 11.02 -11.28
C PHE A 20 3.32 11.51 -12.22
N TRP A 21 4.29 12.28 -11.69
CA TRP A 21 5.42 12.76 -12.49
C TRP A 21 6.31 11.62 -13.01
N GLU A 22 6.58 10.61 -12.20
CA GLU A 22 7.34 9.44 -12.65
C GLU A 22 6.58 8.63 -13.69
N MET A 23 5.27 8.45 -13.53
CA MET A 23 4.41 7.83 -14.55
C MET A 23 4.48 8.60 -15.88
N ALA A 24 4.37 9.92 -15.84
CA ALA A 24 4.45 10.76 -17.04
C ALA A 24 5.81 10.63 -17.75
N LYS A 25 6.92 10.60 -16.99
CA LYS A 25 8.26 10.37 -17.55
C LYS A 25 8.37 9.00 -18.22
N LEU A 26 7.84 7.95 -17.60
CA LEU A 26 7.86 6.59 -18.16
C LEU A 26 7.00 6.49 -19.42
N TRP A 27 5.85 7.16 -19.46
CA TRP A 27 5.04 7.27 -20.68
C TRP A 27 5.78 7.97 -21.82
N ILE A 28 6.46 9.08 -21.55
CA ILE A 28 7.27 9.79 -22.56
C ILE A 28 8.40 8.89 -23.09
N LYS A 29 8.96 8.02 -22.24
CA LYS A 29 9.97 7.01 -22.65
C LYS A 29 9.40 5.83 -23.46
N GLY A 30 8.08 5.77 -23.66
CA GLY A 30 7.42 4.72 -24.43
C GLY A 30 7.11 3.44 -23.64
N CYS A 31 7.16 3.48 -22.29
CA CYS A 31 6.76 2.35 -21.47
C CYS A 31 5.24 2.12 -21.59
N LYS A 32 4.86 0.95 -22.13
CA LYS A 32 3.45 0.60 -22.35
C LYS A 32 2.72 0.08 -21.11
N VAL A 33 3.48 -0.45 -20.15
CA VAL A 33 2.96 -1.04 -18.90
C VAL A 33 3.78 -0.48 -17.74
N ILE A 34 3.08 0.02 -16.72
CA ILE A 34 3.67 0.54 -15.48
C ILE A 34 3.00 -0.22 -14.34
N VAL A 35 3.80 -0.86 -13.49
CA VAL A 35 3.31 -1.55 -12.28
C VAL A 35 3.55 -0.62 -11.10
N LEU A 36 2.47 -0.30 -10.38
CA LEU A 36 2.52 0.55 -9.19
C LEU A 36 2.29 -0.32 -7.95
N ASP A 37 3.29 -0.39 -7.08
CA ASP A 37 3.16 -1.02 -5.76
C ASP A 37 2.69 0.04 -4.74
N ILE A 38 1.39 0.04 -4.44
CA ILE A 38 0.75 1.03 -3.57
C ILE A 38 0.05 0.29 -2.41
N PRO A 39 0.67 0.25 -1.21
CA PRO A 39 0.12 -0.48 -0.05
C PRO A 39 -1.25 0.01 0.43
N LEU A 40 -1.59 1.29 0.16
CA LEU A 40 -2.83 1.94 0.58
C LEU A 40 -3.65 2.44 -0.63
N LEU A 41 -3.72 1.62 -1.68
CA LEU A 41 -4.33 1.97 -2.96
C LEU A 41 -5.80 2.42 -2.80
N PHE A 42 -6.54 1.75 -1.93
CA PHE A 42 -7.97 2.00 -1.74
C PHE A 42 -8.23 3.18 -0.79
N GLU A 43 -7.45 3.29 0.27
CA GLU A 43 -7.52 4.37 1.27
C GLU A 43 -7.21 5.72 0.62
N THR A 44 -6.27 5.74 -0.34
CA THR A 44 -5.91 6.93 -1.12
C THR A 44 -6.81 7.18 -2.34
N LYS A 45 -7.77 6.28 -2.63
CA LYS A 45 -8.66 6.33 -3.80
C LYS A 45 -7.91 6.38 -5.15
N MET A 46 -6.65 5.93 -5.17
CA MET A 46 -5.83 5.89 -6.38
C MET A 46 -6.26 4.78 -7.35
N ASN A 47 -7.00 3.79 -6.84
CA ASN A 47 -7.65 2.74 -7.65
C ASN A 47 -8.47 3.28 -8.83
N ARG A 48 -8.98 4.52 -8.78
CA ARG A 48 -9.73 5.16 -9.88
C ARG A 48 -8.90 5.41 -11.13
N TRP A 49 -7.58 5.49 -10.99
CA TRP A 49 -6.64 5.87 -12.06
C TRP A 49 -5.74 4.70 -12.49
N THR A 50 -5.87 3.55 -11.83
CA THR A 50 -5.02 2.37 -12.04
C THR A 50 -5.88 1.17 -12.41
N ASN A 51 -5.65 0.57 -13.58
CA ASN A 51 -6.39 -0.62 -14.03
C ASN A 51 -5.48 -1.51 -14.91
N PRO A 52 -5.49 -2.86 -14.76
CA PRO A 52 -6.17 -3.64 -13.71
C PRO A 52 -5.53 -3.50 -12.33
N VAL A 53 -6.33 -3.65 -11.27
CA VAL A 53 -5.85 -3.75 -9.88
C VAL A 53 -5.61 -5.22 -9.55
N ILE A 54 -4.39 -5.54 -9.11
CA ILE A 54 -3.99 -6.89 -8.71
C ILE A 54 -3.77 -6.88 -7.19
N VAL A 55 -4.48 -7.74 -6.48
CA VAL A 55 -4.35 -7.92 -5.02
C VAL A 55 -3.75 -9.30 -4.75
N VAL A 56 -2.73 -9.35 -3.89
CA VAL A 56 -2.15 -10.61 -3.42
C VAL A 56 -2.68 -10.87 -2.01
N TRP A 57 -3.45 -11.94 -1.85
CA TRP A 57 -4.05 -12.33 -0.57
C TRP A 57 -3.41 -13.62 -0.03
N VAL A 58 -3.34 -13.72 1.29
CA VAL A 58 -2.97 -14.93 2.04
C VAL A 58 -3.87 -15.03 3.27
N ASN A 59 -4.02 -16.23 3.83
CA ASN A 59 -4.80 -16.37 5.06
C ASN A 59 -4.15 -15.57 6.23
N PRO A 60 -4.95 -15.11 7.22
CA PRO A 60 -4.47 -14.27 8.32
C PRO A 60 -3.30 -14.87 9.09
N LYS A 61 -3.33 -16.18 9.34
CA LYS A 61 -2.26 -16.90 10.05
C LYS A 61 -0.92 -16.77 9.33
N THR A 62 -0.90 -17.00 8.01
CA THR A 62 0.30 -16.87 7.17
C THR A 62 0.79 -15.42 7.11
N GLN A 63 -0.14 -14.46 7.09
CA GLN A 63 0.20 -13.04 7.11
C GLN A 63 0.91 -12.65 8.41
N ILE A 64 0.40 -13.09 9.56
CA ILE A 64 0.98 -12.86 10.89
C ILE A 64 2.37 -13.49 10.99
N GLU A 65 2.50 -14.78 10.65
CA GLU A 65 3.77 -15.51 10.71
C GLU A 65 4.87 -14.81 9.88
N ARG A 66 4.53 -14.33 8.68
CA ARG A 66 5.46 -13.58 7.81
C ARG A 66 5.83 -12.23 8.39
N LEU A 67 4.87 -11.49 8.94
CA LEU A 67 5.09 -10.20 9.58
C LEU A 67 6.03 -10.32 10.78
N MET A 68 5.77 -11.29 11.66
CA MET A 68 6.62 -11.56 12.83
C MET A 68 8.04 -11.95 12.40
N SER A 69 8.17 -12.82 11.38
CA SER A 69 9.47 -13.28 10.90
C SER A 69 10.29 -12.15 10.24
N ARG A 70 9.64 -11.29 9.45
CA ARG A 70 10.29 -10.20 8.72
C ARG A 70 10.64 -9.03 9.62
N ASP A 71 9.68 -8.58 10.43
CA ASP A 71 9.78 -7.33 11.21
C ASP A 71 10.24 -7.58 12.66
N ARG A 72 10.44 -8.85 13.05
CA ARG A 72 10.81 -9.28 14.41
C ARG A 72 9.89 -8.67 15.49
N CYS A 73 8.60 -8.60 15.19
CA CYS A 73 7.58 -8.03 16.07
C CYS A 73 6.82 -9.12 16.83
N SER A 74 6.14 -8.73 17.92
CA SER A 74 5.23 -9.64 18.62
C SER A 74 3.98 -9.93 17.78
N GLU A 75 3.30 -11.02 18.08
CA GLU A 75 2.02 -11.38 17.44
C GLU A 75 0.98 -10.25 17.60
N GLU A 76 0.89 -9.65 18.79
CA GLU A 76 0.00 -8.50 19.04
C GLU A 76 0.33 -7.30 18.14
N GLN A 77 1.62 -7.01 17.95
CA GLN A 77 2.06 -5.93 17.06
C GLN A 77 1.76 -6.25 15.59
N ALA A 78 1.93 -7.50 15.17
CA ALA A 78 1.57 -7.95 13.83
C ALA A 78 0.05 -7.82 13.60
N GLN A 79 -0.76 -8.26 14.56
CA GLN A 79 -2.21 -8.17 14.50
C GLN A 79 -2.70 -6.72 14.44
N ASN A 80 -2.14 -5.84 15.27
CA ASN A 80 -2.47 -4.42 15.25
C ASN A 80 -2.14 -3.76 13.90
N ARG A 81 -1.08 -4.21 13.21
CA ARG A 81 -0.74 -3.71 11.86
C ARG A 81 -1.73 -4.21 10.81
N ILE A 82 -2.12 -5.48 10.87
CA ILE A 82 -3.11 -6.07 9.95
C ILE A 82 -4.46 -5.37 10.14
N ASN A 83 -4.89 -5.16 11.40
CA ASN A 83 -6.14 -4.49 11.73
C ASN A 83 -6.18 -3.00 11.32
N ALA A 84 -5.02 -2.38 11.07
CA ALA A 84 -4.95 -1.00 10.60
C ALA A 84 -5.15 -0.88 9.07
N GLN A 85 -5.17 -2.00 8.34
CA GLN A 85 -5.42 -2.06 6.91
C GLN A 85 -6.89 -2.42 6.63
N LEU A 86 -7.37 -2.16 5.42
CA LEU A 86 -8.68 -2.64 4.98
C LEU A 86 -8.72 -4.19 5.04
N ALA A 87 -9.73 -4.71 5.74
CA ALA A 87 -10.01 -6.15 5.75
C ALA A 87 -10.41 -6.60 4.33
N LEU A 88 -9.85 -7.72 3.89
CA LEU A 88 -10.14 -8.34 2.60
C LEU A 88 -11.20 -9.46 2.70
N ASP A 89 -11.71 -9.72 3.92
CA ASP A 89 -12.64 -10.79 4.29
C ASP A 89 -14.00 -10.23 4.75
#